data_AF-A0A9Q0J4F7-F1
#
_entry.id   AF-A0A9Q0J4F7-F1
#
_cell.length_a   1.000
_cell.length_b   1.000
_cell.length_c   1.000
_cell.angle_alpha   90.00
_cell.angle_beta   90.00
_cell.angle_gamma   90.00
#
_symmetry.space_group_name_H-M   'P 1'
#
loop_
_entity.id
_entity.type
_entity.pdbx_description
1 polymer ?
#
loop_
_entity_poly.entity_id
_entity_poly.type
_entity_poly.pdbx_seq_one_letter_code
_entity_poly.pdbx_strand_id
1 'polypeptide(L)' 'MQKVVENDLVAARQTDRTLGSQEFSRWLTMARLISASFGETSLSLEHWQMAKELERLRKERLG' A
#
# COMPACT_ATOMS: atom_id res chain seq x y z
N MET A 1 11.94 -5.80 1.22
CA MET A 1 10.64 -5.09 1.21
C MET A 1 10.75 -3.56 1.14
N GLN A 2 11.59 -2.92 1.99
CA GLN A 2 11.70 -1.45 2.06
C GLN A 2 11.89 -0.75 0.70
N LYS A 3 12.84 -1.19 -0.13
CA LYS A 3 13.07 -0.60 -1.47
C LYS A 3 11.86 -0.69 -2.41
N VAL A 4 11.08 -1.77 -2.32
CA VAL A 4 9.88 -1.94 -3.16
C VAL A 4 8.82 -0.93 -2.77
N VAL A 5 8.57 -0.79 -1.46
CA VAL A 5 7.62 0.19 -0.93
C VAL A 5 8.03 1.62 -1.30
N GLU A 6 9.33 1.94 -1.20
CA GLU A 6 9.87 3.24 -1.57
C GLU A 6 9.72 3.53 -3.07
N ASN A 7 10.08 2.58 -3.94
CA ASN A 7 9.91 2.74 -5.38
C ASN A 7 8.43 2.93 -5.76
N ASP A 8 7.53 2.15 -5.17
CA ASP A 8 6.09 2.27 -5.41
C ASP A 8 5.54 3.61 -4.90
N LEU A 9 6.07 4.13 -3.79
CA LEU A 9 5.72 5.46 -3.29
C LEU A 9 6.15 6.56 -4.26
N VAL A 10 7.39 6.47 -4.78
CA VAL A 10 7.90 7.44 -5.76
C VAL A 10 7.03 7.41 -7.02
N ALA A 11 6.70 6.23 -7.53
CA ALA A 11 5.81 6.08 -8.69
C ALA A 11 4.42 6.65 -8.41
N ALA A 12 3.81 6.33 -7.27
CA ALA A 12 2.49 6.82 -6.90
C ALA A 12 2.44 8.36 -6.80
N ARG A 13 3.48 8.99 -6.23
CA ARG A 13 3.59 10.46 -6.16
C ARG A 13 3.83 11.13 -7.50
N GLN A 14 4.52 10.46 -8.42
CA GLN A 14 4.70 10.97 -9.78
C GLN A 14 3.38 10.99 -10.53
N THR A 15 2.53 9.98 -10.32
CA THR A 15 1.19 9.91 -10.90
C THR A 15 0.22 10.88 -10.22
N ASP A 16 0.29 11.01 -8.90
CA ASP A 16 -0.59 11.86 -8.10
C ASP A 16 0.21 12.68 -7.09
N ARG A 17 0.40 13.97 -7.38
CA ARG A 17 1.14 14.90 -6.53
C ARG A 17 0.43 15.27 -5.23
N THR A 18 -0.86 14.94 -5.11
CA THR A 18 -1.64 15.19 -3.89
C THR A 18 -1.46 14.08 -2.84
N LEU A 19 -0.82 12.96 -3.24
CA LEU A 19 -0.61 11.78 -2.41
C LEU A 19 0.40 12.08 -1.29
N GLY A 20 -0.15 12.42 -0.13
CA GLY A 20 0.57 12.83 1.07
C GLY A 20 1.13 11.68 1.90
N SER A 21 1.86 12.03 2.96
CA SER A 21 2.41 11.08 3.94
C SER A 21 1.32 10.25 4.63
N GLN A 22 0.13 10.82 4.83
CA GLN A 22 -0.98 10.14 5.50
C GLN A 22 -1.53 8.96 4.69
N GLU A 23 -1.72 9.13 3.37
CA GLU A 23 -2.21 8.04 2.52
C GLU A 23 -1.19 6.91 2.42
N PHE A 24 0.10 7.26 2.39
CA PHE A 24 1.16 6.28 2.48
C PHE A 24 1.12 5.49 3.80
N SER A 25 0.99 6.17 4.94
CA SER A 25 0.86 5.50 6.24
C SER A 25 -0.34 4.56 6.28
N ARG A 26 -1.47 4.94 5.66
CA ARG A 26 -2.65 4.07 5.54
C ARG A 26 -2.36 2.82 4.73
N TRP A 27 -1.73 2.93 3.56
CA TRP A 27 -1.39 1.78 2.73
C TRP A 27 -0.43 0.83 3.43
N LEU A 28 0.60 1.36 4.09
CA LEU A 28 1.56 0.56 4.84
C LEU A 28 0.91 -0.16 6.03
N THR A 29 0.01 0.52 6.75
CA THR A 29 -0.77 -0.09 7.83
C THR A 29 -1.67 -1.20 7.30
N MET A 30 -2.39 -0.97 6.20
CA MET A 30 -3.20 -2.00 5.55
C MET A 30 -2.39 -3.24 5.18
N ALA A 31 -1.23 -3.04 4.53
CA ALA A 31 -0.36 -4.15 4.14
C ALA A 31 0.14 -4.96 5.36
N ARG A 32 0.46 -4.29 6.46
CA ARG A 32 0.84 -4.96 7.72
C ARG A 32 -0.31 -5.72 8.36
N LEU A 33 -1.53 -5.18 8.32
CA LEU A 33 -2.73 -5.86 8.81
C LEU A 33 -3.05 -7.10 7.98
N ILE A 34 -2.86 -7.04 6.67
CA ILE A 34 -2.98 -8.22 5.79
C ILE A 34 -1.96 -9.26 6.21
N SER A 35 -0.65 -8.93 6.25
CA SER A 35 0.38 -9.87 6.74
C SER A 35 0.01 -10.50 8.10
N ALA A 36 -0.43 -9.68 9.06
CA ALA A 36 -0.82 -10.16 10.38
C ALA A 36 -2.02 -11.12 10.33
N SER A 37 -2.98 -10.91 9.43
CA SER A 37 -4.13 -11.80 9.23
C SER A 37 -3.74 -13.20 8.72
N PHE A 38 -2.59 -13.32 8.04
CA PHE A 38 -2.00 -14.58 7.61
C PHE A 38 -1.02 -15.18 8.63
N GLY A 39 -0.88 -14.56 9.82
CA GLY A 39 0.06 -15.00 10.86
C GLY A 39 1.51 -14.62 10.59
N GLU A 40 1.78 -13.76 9.61
CA GLU A 40 3.12 -13.29 9.31
C GLU A 40 3.52 -12.12 10.20
N THR A 41 4.79 -12.11 10.63
CA THR A 41 5.38 -11.03 11.43
C THR A 41 6.08 -9.96 10.58
N SER A 42 6.17 -10.18 9.27
CA SER A 42 6.86 -9.29 8.34
C SER A 42 6.06 -9.06 7.07
N LEU A 43 6.24 -7.90 6.46
CA LEU A 43 5.56 -7.57 5.21
C LEU A 43 6.21 -8.30 4.03
N SER A 44 5.42 -9.13 3.35
CA SER A 44 5.79 -9.77 2.09
C SER A 44 5.41 -8.91 0.88
N LEU A 45 5.98 -9.23 -0.29
CA LEU A 45 5.61 -8.56 -1.53
C LEU A 45 4.14 -8.82 -1.90
N GLU A 46 3.65 -10.03 -1.67
CA GLU A 46 2.28 -10.43 -1.97
C GLU A 46 1.27 -9.61 -1.15
N HIS A 47 1.48 -9.50 0.16
CA HIS A 47 0.63 -8.71 1.05
C HIS A 47 0.65 -7.21 0.72
N TRP A 48 1.78 -6.70 0.23
CA TRP A 48 1.87 -5.35 -0.30
C TRP A 48 1.05 -5.16 -1.58
N GLN A 49 1.10 -6.11 -2.52
CA GLN A 49 0.29 -6.03 -3.74
C GLN A 49 -1.21 -6.14 -3.44
N MET A 50 -1.61 -7.00 -2.50
CA MET A 50 -3.00 -7.09 -2.03
C MET A 50 -3.50 -5.77 -1.45
N ALA A 51 -2.69 -5.09 -0.62
CA ALA A 51 -3.04 -3.79 -0.07
C ALA A 51 -3.25 -2.72 -1.15
N LYS A 52 -2.38 -2.69 -2.17
CA LYS A 52 -2.51 -1.77 -3.31
C LYS A 52 -3.77 -2.06 -4.14
N GLU A 53 -4.10 -3.33 -4.35
CA GLU A 53 -5.32 -3.71 -5.06
C GLU A 53 -6.59 -3.29 -4.30
N LEU A 54 -6.60 -3.45 -2.98
CA LEU A 54 -7.70 -2.96 -2.14
C LEU A 54 -7.87 -1.44 -2.25
N GLU A 55 -6.78 -0.68 -2.27
CA GLU A 55 -6.86 0.77 -2.48
C GLU A 55 -7.37 1.12 -3.88
N ARG A 56 -6.91 0.42 -4.92
CA ARG A 56 -7.38 0.60 -6.29
C ARG A 56 -8.90 0.42 -6.36
N LEU A 57 -9.42 -0.67 -5.80
CA LEU A 57 -10.84 -0.96 -5.70
C LEU A 57 -11.61 0.09 -4.87
N ARG A 58 -11.02 0.60 -3.77
CA ARG A 58 -11.63 1.66 -2.96
C ARG A 58 -11.82 2.94 -3.79
N LYS A 59 -10.82 3.32 -4.58
CA LYS A 59 -10.89 4.49 -5.47
C LYS A 59 -11.94 4.30 -6.56
N GLU A 60 -12.03 3.11 -7.16
CA GLU A 60 -13.05 2.79 -8.16
C GLU A 60 -14.47 2.89 -7.61
N ARG A 61 -14.70 2.48 -6.35
CA ARG A 61 -16.02 2.53 -5.71
C ARG A 61 -16.46 3.94 -5.27
N LEU A 62 -15.50 4.85 -5.08
CA LEU A 62 -15.74 6.23 -4.67
C LEU A 62 -15.70 7.21 -5.85
N GLY A 63 -15.48 6.69 -7.07
CA GLY A 63 -15.51 7.43 -8.33
C GLY A 63 -16.91 7.58 -8.90
#